data_AF-A0A1Q9Q1Z6-F1
#
_entry.id   AF-A0A1Q9Q1Z6-F1
#
_cell.length_a   1.000
_cell.length_b   1.000
_cell.length_c   1.000
_cell.angle_alpha   90.00
_cell.angle_beta   90.00
_cell.angle_gamma   90.00
#
_symmetry.space_group_name_H-M   'P 1'
#
loop_
_entity.id
_entity.type
_entity.pdbx_description
1 polymer ?
#
loop_
_entity_poly.entity_id
_entity_poly.type
_entity_poly.pdbx_seq_one_letter_code
_entity_poly.pdbx_strand_id
1 'polypeptide(L)'
;MKTLYFDCFSGISGDMVIGALIDAGANPNHLAKELNKLKLEDEYELKWTKVIKNGITSTKFDVVLINDHHTHEHTHDPEHSHTHEHTHDPEHSHTHKHTHDPEHSHTHEHTHDPEHSHTHEHTHDLEHSHTHEHHHDHGHSHTHEHHHDHGHSDTHEHHHDHGHSDTHHHHHDHRAYSEIVHLIKSAGFSEQVETLALKIFKKIGEAEGLIHGIPLEKVHFHEVGAVDSIIDIVGAAILLEQLGNPVVKASSVPVGFGKIHIDHGIYPVPAPATLEILKGVPLEQTTIRGELTTPTGAAIVAVLAEEFCTLPSMRVEAIGYGAGTKTFSTHPNVLRVIIGQ
;
A
#
# COMPACT_ATOMS: atom_id res chain seq x y z
N MET A 1 -10.33 13.04 32.62
CA MET A 1 -10.67 13.68 31.33
C MET A 1 -11.02 12.55 30.37
N LYS A 2 -12.10 12.68 29.60
CA LYS A 2 -12.53 11.62 28.69
C LYS A 2 -11.44 11.35 27.65
N THR A 3 -11.04 10.09 27.54
CA THR A 3 -9.98 9.61 26.65
C THR A 3 -10.60 8.67 25.62
N LEU A 4 -10.21 8.82 24.36
CA LEU A 4 -10.41 7.87 23.29
C LEU A 4 -9.06 7.23 22.98
N TYR A 5 -8.94 5.92 23.19
CA TYR A 5 -7.73 5.18 22.86
C TYR A 5 -7.93 4.41 21.55
N PHE A 6 -7.16 4.75 20.53
CA PHE A 6 -7.02 3.96 19.31
C PHE A 6 -6.07 2.79 19.57
N ASP A 7 -6.63 1.59 19.64
CA ASP A 7 -5.87 0.37 19.69
C ASP A 7 -5.69 -0.18 18.27
N CYS A 8 -4.59 0.19 17.65
CA CYS A 8 -4.27 -0.08 16.25
C CYS A 8 -3.70 -1.49 16.04
N PHE A 9 -3.88 -2.44 16.96
CA PHE A 9 -3.22 -3.76 16.96
C PHE A 9 -3.30 -4.55 15.62
N SER A 10 -4.31 -4.31 14.79
CA SER A 10 -4.48 -4.93 13.47
C SER A 10 -4.40 -3.98 12.28
N GLY A 11 -4.02 -2.73 12.51
CA GLY A 11 -3.97 -1.68 11.49
C GLY A 11 -5.00 -0.58 11.71
N ILE A 12 -5.05 0.33 10.75
CA ILE A 12 -5.98 1.47 10.76
C ILE A 12 -6.23 1.98 9.33
N SER A 13 -7.49 2.20 9.01
CA SER A 13 -7.96 2.91 7.80
C SER A 13 -9.13 3.83 8.16
N GLY A 14 -9.52 4.70 7.23
CA GLY A 14 -10.59 5.68 7.46
C GLY A 14 -11.92 5.04 7.83
N ASP A 15 -12.41 4.12 7.00
CA ASP A 15 -13.60 3.31 7.24
C ASP A 15 -13.58 2.57 8.61
N MET A 16 -12.42 2.04 9.02
CA MET A 16 -12.23 1.41 10.32
C MET A 16 -12.40 2.41 11.47
N VAL A 17 -11.92 3.64 11.32
CA VAL A 17 -12.12 4.69 12.33
C VAL A 17 -13.61 5.03 12.45
N ILE A 18 -14.28 5.28 11.33
CA ILE A 18 -15.73 5.60 11.33
C ILE A 18 -16.53 4.47 11.97
N GLY A 19 -16.31 3.23 11.51
CA GLY A 19 -16.99 2.05 12.04
C GLY A 19 -16.76 1.86 13.54
N ALA A 20 -15.53 2.04 14.01
CA ALA A 20 -15.19 1.88 15.42
C ALA A 20 -15.86 2.94 16.30
N LEU A 21 -15.89 4.19 15.85
CA LEU A 21 -16.54 5.28 16.60
C LEU A 21 -18.06 5.10 16.65
N ILE A 22 -18.69 4.69 15.55
CA ILE A 22 -20.12 4.32 15.52
C ILE A 22 -20.39 3.17 16.50
N ASP A 23 -19.55 2.13 16.48
CA ASP A 23 -19.72 0.98 17.37
C ASP A 23 -19.56 1.35 18.85
N ALA A 24 -18.72 2.34 19.15
CA ALA A 24 -18.54 2.87 20.51
C ALA A 24 -19.69 3.78 20.98
N GLY A 25 -20.73 3.98 20.17
CA GLY A 25 -21.96 4.68 20.55
C GLY A 25 -22.19 6.03 19.84
N ALA A 26 -21.36 6.40 18.86
CA ALA A 26 -21.63 7.56 18.02
C ALA A 26 -22.83 7.29 17.07
N ASN A 27 -23.62 8.32 16.75
CA ASN A 27 -24.86 8.19 15.99
C ASN A 27 -24.62 8.37 14.47
N PRO A 28 -24.76 7.31 13.66
CA PRO A 28 -24.50 7.37 12.22
C PRO A 28 -25.51 8.22 11.44
N ASN A 29 -26.73 8.40 11.95
CA ASN A 29 -27.73 9.25 11.28
C ASN A 29 -27.36 10.73 11.39
N HIS A 30 -26.73 11.14 12.49
CA HIS A 30 -26.20 12.49 12.63
C HIS A 30 -24.99 12.69 11.70
N LEU A 31 -24.10 11.70 11.63
CA LEU A 31 -22.99 11.70 10.67
C LEU A 31 -23.49 11.92 9.24
N ALA A 32 -24.44 11.12 8.77
CA ALA A 32 -25.01 11.26 7.43
C ALA A 32 -25.61 12.67 7.20
N LYS A 33 -26.36 13.18 8.18
CA LYS A 33 -26.94 14.54 8.10
C LYS A 33 -25.86 15.62 7.97
N GLU A 34 -24.77 15.51 8.72
CA GLU A 34 -23.68 16.48 8.67
C GLU A 34 -22.88 16.36 7.35
N LEU A 35 -22.62 15.15 6.87
CA LEU A 35 -21.93 14.91 5.59
C LEU A 35 -22.71 15.47 4.38
N ASN A 36 -24.05 15.51 4.42
CA ASN A 36 -24.86 16.14 3.38
C ASN A 36 -24.53 17.64 3.18
N LYS A 37 -23.88 18.29 4.16
CA LYS A 37 -23.42 19.68 3.99
C LYS A 37 -22.33 19.83 2.93
N LEU A 38 -21.62 18.75 2.60
CA LEU A 38 -20.63 18.72 1.52
C LEU A 38 -21.27 18.86 0.13
N LYS A 39 -22.58 18.64 0.00
CA LYS A 39 -23.29 18.68 -1.30
C LYS A 39 -22.77 17.65 -2.31
N LEU A 40 -22.52 16.44 -1.81
CA LEU A 40 -22.00 15.30 -2.56
C LEU A 40 -23.00 14.13 -2.57
N GLU A 41 -24.26 14.36 -2.19
CA GLU A 41 -25.30 13.33 -2.00
C GLU A 41 -25.63 12.52 -3.26
N ASP A 42 -25.34 13.05 -4.44
CA ASP A 42 -25.57 12.35 -5.71
C ASP A 42 -24.40 11.42 -6.09
N GLU A 43 -23.30 11.45 -5.33
CA GLU A 43 -22.08 10.69 -5.64
C GLU A 43 -21.98 9.38 -4.85
N TYR A 44 -22.62 9.27 -3.68
CA TYR A 44 -22.47 8.10 -2.80
C TYR A 44 -23.70 7.78 -1.94
N GLU A 45 -23.78 6.52 -1.51
CA GLU A 45 -24.67 6.02 -0.48
C GLU A 45 -23.84 5.52 0.71
N LEU A 46 -24.23 5.86 1.93
CA LEU A 46 -23.58 5.34 3.14
C LEU A 46 -24.25 4.06 3.61
N LYS A 47 -23.42 3.04 3.91
CA LYS A 47 -23.87 1.81 4.55
C LYS A 47 -23.05 1.55 5.79
N TRP A 48 -23.72 1.10 6.85
CA TRP A 48 -23.06 0.60 8.05
C TRP A 48 -23.74 -0.67 8.52
N THR A 49 -22.99 -1.75 8.64
CA THR A 49 -23.53 -3.07 8.95
C THR A 49 -22.67 -3.79 9.98
N LYS A 50 -23.26 -4.78 10.67
CA LYS A 50 -22.51 -5.67 11.55
C LYS A 50 -21.89 -6.80 10.73
N VAL A 51 -20.58 -6.97 10.88
CA VAL A 51 -19.81 -8.04 10.26
C VAL A 51 -18.97 -8.75 11.31
N ILE A 52 -18.52 -9.97 11.00
CA ILE A 52 -17.59 -10.71 11.85
C ILE A 52 -16.26 -10.84 11.10
N LYS A 53 -15.18 -10.34 11.68
CA LYS A 53 -13.80 -10.49 11.17
C LYS A 53 -13.04 -11.39 12.14
N ASN A 54 -12.75 -12.62 11.74
CA ASN A 54 -12.05 -13.62 12.55
C ASN A 54 -12.56 -13.73 13.99
N GLY A 55 -13.89 -13.83 14.14
CA GLY A 55 -14.56 -13.99 15.43
C GLY A 55 -14.89 -12.68 16.17
N ILE A 56 -14.44 -11.53 15.68
CA ILE A 56 -14.76 -10.23 16.28
C ILE A 56 -15.91 -9.57 15.52
N THR A 57 -17.06 -9.42 16.20
CA THR A 57 -18.18 -8.61 15.70
C THR A 57 -17.78 -7.15 15.66
N SER A 58 -17.92 -6.53 14.50
CA SER A 58 -17.47 -5.16 14.23
C SER A 58 -18.51 -4.42 13.36
N THR A 59 -18.49 -3.09 13.39
CA THR A 59 -19.22 -2.26 12.44
C THR A 59 -18.36 -2.07 11.19
N LYS A 60 -18.84 -2.52 10.04
CA LYS A 60 -18.28 -2.15 8.74
C LYS A 60 -18.99 -0.89 8.26
N PHE A 61 -18.22 0.12 7.89
CA PHE A 61 -18.70 1.34 7.24
C PHE A 61 -18.26 1.30 5.77
N ASP A 62 -19.18 1.59 4.86
CA ASP A 62 -18.97 1.59 3.41
C ASP A 62 -19.53 2.89 2.82
N VAL A 63 -18.74 3.47 1.92
CA VAL A 63 -19.15 4.54 1.01
C VAL A 63 -19.35 3.86 -0.34
N VAL A 64 -20.60 3.78 -0.81
CA VAL A 64 -20.94 3.10 -2.06
C VAL A 64 -21.18 4.16 -3.12
N LEU A 65 -20.29 4.26 -4.10
CA LEU A 65 -20.39 5.26 -5.17
C LEU A 65 -21.58 4.96 -6.10
N ILE A 66 -22.41 5.97 -6.40
CA ILE A 66 -23.67 5.80 -7.14
C ILE A 66 -23.45 5.65 -8.65
N ASN A 67 -22.36 6.22 -9.19
CA ASN A 67 -22.08 6.22 -10.63
C ASN A 67 -21.04 5.19 -11.08
N ASP A 68 -20.53 4.34 -10.18
CA ASP A 68 -19.67 3.21 -10.55
C ASP A 68 -20.52 1.98 -10.91
N HIS A 69 -21.11 2.01 -12.10
CA HIS A 69 -21.60 0.79 -12.76
C HIS A 69 -20.43 -0.08 -13.26
N HIS A 70 -19.52 -0.46 -12.37
CA HIS A 70 -18.60 -1.57 -12.59
C HIS A 70 -18.57 -2.46 -11.34
N THR A 71 -19.44 -3.47 -11.37
CA THR A 71 -19.35 -4.64 -10.51
C THR A 71 -17.98 -5.30 -10.70
N HIS A 72 -17.09 -5.17 -9.74
CA HIS A 72 -15.93 -6.06 -9.62
C HIS A 72 -16.19 -7.07 -8.50
N GLU A 73 -16.91 -8.15 -8.84
CA GLU A 73 -16.63 -9.43 -8.22
C GLU A 73 -15.19 -9.79 -8.60
N HIS A 74 -14.25 -9.71 -7.66
CA HIS A 74 -13.00 -10.44 -7.79
C HIS A 74 -13.30 -11.92 -7.56
N THR A 75 -13.81 -12.60 -8.58
CA THR A 75 -13.68 -14.04 -8.70
C THR A 75 -12.20 -14.36 -8.91
N HIS A 76 -11.53 -14.66 -7.79
CA HIS A 76 -10.29 -15.42 -7.86
C HIS A 76 -10.66 -16.85 -8.31
N ASP A 77 -10.58 -17.11 -9.61
CA ASP A 77 -10.47 -18.49 -10.09
C ASP A 77 -8.99 -18.90 -10.01
N PRO A 78 -8.66 -20.07 -9.44
CA PRO A 78 -7.30 -20.50 -9.20
C PRO A 78 -6.71 -21.17 -10.45
N GLU A 79 -5.38 -21.10 -10.58
CA GLU A 79 -4.56 -21.92 -11.48
C GLU A 79 -4.66 -21.66 -13.00
N HIS A 80 -3.82 -20.76 -13.51
CA HIS A 80 -3.22 -20.95 -14.84
C HIS A 80 -1.70 -20.83 -14.77
N SER A 81 -1.04 -21.98 -14.61
CA SER A 81 0.34 -22.17 -14.98
C SER A 81 0.45 -22.17 -16.51
N HIS A 82 1.11 -21.16 -17.08
CA HIS A 82 1.54 -21.24 -18.47
C HIS A 82 2.89 -21.97 -18.52
N THR A 83 2.83 -23.27 -18.82
CA THR A 83 3.97 -24.01 -19.36
C THR A 83 4.10 -23.63 -20.84
N HIS A 84 5.16 -22.93 -21.20
CA HIS A 84 5.53 -22.74 -22.60
C HIS A 84 6.21 -24.02 -23.11
N GLU A 85 5.45 -24.87 -23.79
CA GLU A 85 6.01 -25.88 -24.70
C GLU A 85 6.42 -25.19 -26.00
N HIS A 86 7.72 -25.14 -26.28
CA HIS A 86 8.25 -24.81 -27.60
C HIS A 86 8.33 -26.09 -28.43
N THR A 87 7.33 -26.32 -29.28
CA THR A 87 7.43 -27.24 -30.41
C THR A 87 8.12 -26.53 -31.56
N HIS A 88 9.41 -26.83 -31.76
CA HIS A 88 10.14 -26.44 -32.96
C HIS A 88 10.00 -27.53 -34.03
N ASP A 89 9.35 -27.18 -35.13
CA ASP A 89 9.37 -27.91 -36.40
C ASP A 89 10.63 -27.48 -37.18
N PRO A 90 11.53 -28.39 -37.60
CA PRO A 90 12.82 -28.01 -38.15
C PRO A 90 12.81 -28.04 -39.68
N GLU A 91 12.43 -26.93 -40.32
CA GLU A 91 12.81 -26.68 -41.72
C GLU A 91 13.09 -25.20 -41.94
N HIS A 92 14.32 -24.75 -41.68
CA HIS A 92 14.98 -23.73 -42.50
C HIS A 92 16.49 -23.78 -42.27
N SER A 93 17.20 -24.29 -43.27
CA SER A 93 18.65 -24.28 -43.36
C SER A 93 19.15 -22.89 -43.74
N HIS A 94 19.99 -22.28 -42.90
CA HIS A 94 20.94 -21.27 -43.35
C HIS A 94 22.35 -21.70 -42.97
N THR A 95 23.17 -21.92 -43.99
CA THR A 95 24.58 -22.26 -43.91
C THR A 95 25.40 -20.99 -43.76
N HIS A 96 26.06 -20.81 -42.61
CA HIS A 96 27.22 -19.95 -42.51
C HIS A 96 28.43 -20.77 -42.07
N LYS A 97 29.43 -20.78 -42.95
CA LYS A 97 30.63 -21.58 -42.91
C LYS A 97 31.68 -20.82 -42.10
N HIS A 98 31.98 -21.29 -40.88
CA HIS A 98 33.21 -20.92 -40.19
C HIS A 98 34.08 -22.18 -40.03
N THR A 99 35.19 -22.15 -40.74
CA THR A 99 36.30 -23.09 -40.69
C THR A 99 37.17 -22.77 -39.48
N HIS A 100 37.27 -23.68 -38.51
CA HIS A 100 38.49 -23.91 -37.73
C HIS A 100 38.53 -25.39 -37.32
N ASP A 101 39.60 -26.07 -37.75
CA ASP A 101 39.97 -27.45 -37.39
C ASP A 101 40.60 -27.47 -35.97
N PRO A 102 40.56 -28.61 -35.26
CA PRO A 102 40.67 -28.73 -33.82
C PRO A 102 42.10 -28.99 -33.37
N GLU A 103 42.37 -28.77 -32.08
CA GLU A 103 43.23 -29.67 -31.29
C GLU A 103 43.18 -29.24 -29.81
N HIS A 104 42.83 -30.21 -28.95
CA HIS A 104 43.35 -30.46 -27.60
C HIS A 104 42.27 -31.03 -26.67
N SER A 105 42.30 -32.36 -26.55
CA SER A 105 41.71 -33.13 -25.47
C SER A 105 42.72 -33.23 -24.32
N HIS A 106 42.27 -32.99 -23.09
CA HIS A 106 42.86 -33.63 -21.91
C HIS A 106 41.75 -33.97 -20.91
N THR A 107 41.50 -35.26 -20.77
CA THR A 107 40.79 -35.90 -19.65
C THR A 107 41.80 -36.25 -18.58
N HIS A 108 41.50 -35.99 -17.31
CA HIS A 108 42.07 -36.75 -16.19
C HIS A 108 41.04 -36.86 -15.06
N GLU A 109 40.44 -38.05 -14.94
CA GLU A 109 39.87 -38.57 -13.70
C GLU A 109 41.01 -39.07 -12.81
N HIS A 110 40.95 -38.76 -11.52
CA HIS A 110 41.59 -39.56 -10.48
C HIS A 110 40.67 -39.66 -9.26
N THR A 111 40.06 -40.83 -9.12
CA THR A 111 39.54 -41.38 -7.87
C THR A 111 40.69 -42.03 -7.10
N HIS A 112 40.85 -41.72 -5.81
CA HIS A 112 41.35 -42.64 -4.79
C HIS A 112 41.04 -42.09 -3.39
N ASP A 113 40.20 -42.83 -2.68
CA ASP A 113 40.13 -42.88 -1.21
C ASP A 113 41.26 -43.81 -0.72
N PRO A 114 41.94 -43.51 0.39
CA PRO A 114 41.64 -44.33 1.56
C PRO A 114 41.67 -43.59 2.91
N GLU A 115 40.81 -44.08 3.79
CA GLU A 115 40.83 -43.95 5.24
C GLU A 115 42.23 -44.09 5.85
N HIS A 116 42.60 -43.19 6.77
CA HIS A 116 43.19 -43.55 8.06
C HIS A 116 43.20 -42.36 9.03
N SER A 117 42.72 -42.65 10.24
CA SER A 117 42.79 -41.84 11.45
C SER A 117 44.23 -41.56 11.89
N HIS A 118 44.50 -40.39 12.49
CA HIS A 118 44.95 -40.24 13.87
C HIS A 118 45.06 -38.74 14.24
N THR A 119 44.66 -38.45 15.47
CA THR A 119 44.78 -37.17 16.18
C THR A 119 46.22 -36.92 16.61
N HIS A 120 46.69 -35.67 16.52
CA HIS A 120 47.52 -35.05 17.55
C HIS A 120 47.53 -33.52 17.41
N GLU A 121 47.21 -32.84 18.51
CA GLU A 121 47.51 -31.41 18.73
C GLU A 121 49.03 -31.18 18.72
N HIS A 122 49.48 -30.07 18.14
CA HIS A 122 50.42 -29.14 18.77
C HIS A 122 50.40 -27.78 18.07
N THR A 123 50.21 -26.76 18.90
CA THR A 123 50.51 -25.34 18.70
C THR A 123 51.94 -25.11 18.21
N HIS A 124 52.14 -24.20 17.25
CA HIS A 124 53.23 -23.22 17.27
C HIS A 124 52.92 -22.06 16.32
N ASP A 125 53.00 -20.85 16.86
CA ASP A 125 53.15 -19.59 16.15
C ASP A 125 54.31 -19.67 15.15
N LEU A 126 54.10 -19.15 13.94
CA LEU A 126 55.12 -18.44 13.16
C LEU A 126 54.45 -17.73 11.98
N GLU A 127 54.58 -16.41 12.03
CA GLU A 127 54.25 -15.47 10.96
C GLU A 127 55.00 -15.83 9.68
N HIS A 128 54.29 -15.99 8.56
CA HIS A 128 54.86 -15.69 7.24
C HIS A 128 53.79 -15.13 6.30
N SER A 129 54.03 -13.86 5.96
CA SER A 129 53.39 -13.09 4.91
C SER A 129 53.68 -13.71 3.53
N HIS A 130 52.63 -13.99 2.76
CA HIS A 130 52.72 -14.07 1.31
C HIS A 130 51.62 -13.23 0.69
N THR A 131 52.01 -12.04 0.24
CA THR A 131 51.28 -11.21 -0.70
C THR A 131 51.34 -11.87 -2.08
N HIS A 132 50.19 -12.31 -2.61
CA HIS A 132 50.04 -12.60 -4.03
C HIS A 132 48.99 -11.64 -4.61
N GLU A 133 49.49 -10.57 -5.20
CA GLU A 133 48.74 -9.74 -6.13
C GLU A 133 48.55 -10.52 -7.44
N HIS A 134 47.31 -10.79 -7.80
CA HIS A 134 46.94 -11.19 -9.16
C HIS A 134 46.05 -10.10 -9.75
N HIS A 135 46.71 -9.19 -10.46
CA HIS A 135 46.11 -8.26 -11.39
C HIS A 135 45.67 -9.05 -12.63
N HIS A 136 44.35 -9.14 -12.86
CA HIS A 136 43.82 -9.46 -14.18
C HIS A 136 42.83 -8.37 -14.59
N ASP A 137 43.35 -7.47 -15.41
CA ASP A 137 42.60 -6.45 -16.13
C ASP A 137 42.05 -7.10 -17.41
N HIS A 138 40.74 -7.28 -17.49
CA HIS A 138 40.03 -7.68 -18.71
C HIS A 138 38.88 -6.70 -18.96
N GLY A 139 39.26 -5.53 -19.47
CA GLY A 139 38.36 -4.64 -20.17
C GLY A 139 37.96 -5.23 -21.52
N HIS A 140 36.71 -5.72 -21.61
CA HIS A 140 36.03 -5.93 -22.88
C HIS A 140 34.79 -5.05 -22.94
N SER A 141 34.99 -3.84 -23.46
CA SER A 141 33.94 -2.97 -23.96
C SER A 141 33.55 -3.46 -25.35
N HIS A 142 32.29 -3.87 -25.50
CA HIS A 142 31.66 -4.07 -26.80
C HIS A 142 30.41 -3.21 -26.88
N THR A 143 30.56 -2.04 -27.49
CA THR A 143 29.47 -1.20 -27.96
C THR A 143 29.06 -1.69 -29.34
N HIS A 144 27.87 -2.29 -29.45
CA HIS A 144 27.24 -2.59 -30.74
C HIS A 144 26.09 -1.59 -30.97
N GLU A 145 26.40 -0.51 -31.68
CA GLU A 145 25.40 0.32 -32.35
C GLU A 145 25.03 -0.37 -33.67
N HIS A 146 23.79 -0.86 -33.77
CA HIS A 146 23.23 -1.31 -35.04
C HIS A 146 22.25 -0.26 -35.55
N HIS A 147 22.75 0.57 -36.45
CA HIS A 147 21.95 1.42 -37.32
C HIS A 147 21.54 0.57 -38.54
N HIS A 148 20.24 0.34 -38.72
CA HIS A 148 19.69 -0.17 -39.98
C HIS A 148 18.74 0.87 -40.55
N ASP A 149 19.22 1.52 -41.62
CA ASP A 149 18.43 2.28 -42.57
C ASP A 149 17.98 1.32 -43.68
N HIS A 150 16.67 1.14 -43.83
CA HIS A 150 16.07 0.46 -44.96
C HIS A 150 14.80 1.20 -45.39
N GLY A 151 14.98 2.12 -46.34
CA GLY A 151 13.91 2.46 -47.26
C GLY A 151 13.67 1.32 -48.24
N HIS A 152 12.43 0.88 -48.38
CA HIS A 152 11.81 0.63 -49.67
C HIS A 152 10.29 0.62 -49.53
N SER A 153 9.66 1.36 -50.45
CA SER A 153 8.29 1.23 -50.88
C SER A 153 7.98 -0.20 -51.30
N ASP A 154 6.87 -0.76 -50.82
CA ASP A 154 5.81 -1.22 -51.72
C ASP A 154 4.54 -1.55 -50.94
N THR A 155 3.44 -1.16 -51.57
CA THR A 155 2.06 -1.18 -51.13
C THR A 155 1.52 -2.61 -51.03
N HIS A 156 1.12 -3.01 -49.82
CA HIS A 156 0.16 -4.09 -49.61
C HIS A 156 -0.83 -3.67 -48.51
N GLU A 157 -2.06 -3.34 -48.93
CA GLU A 157 -3.19 -3.13 -48.03
C GLU A 157 -3.62 -4.48 -47.44
N HIS A 158 -3.25 -4.70 -46.18
CA HIS A 158 -3.89 -5.67 -45.31
C HIS A 158 -4.56 -4.91 -44.17
N HIS A 159 -5.87 -4.72 -44.30
CA HIS A 159 -6.73 -4.26 -43.20
C HIS A 159 -6.78 -5.38 -42.14
N HIS A 160 -5.92 -5.26 -41.13
CA HIS A 160 -6.15 -5.89 -39.84
C HIS A 160 -6.58 -4.80 -38.87
N ASP A 161 -7.86 -4.86 -38.52
CA ASP A 161 -8.49 -4.10 -37.44
C ASP A 161 -7.86 -4.56 -36.12
N HIS A 162 -6.76 -3.93 -35.75
CA HIS A 162 -6.22 -4.02 -34.41
C HIS A 162 -7.03 -3.08 -33.53
N GLY A 163 -8.14 -3.60 -33.02
CA GLY A 163 -8.82 -3.01 -31.87
C GLY A 163 -7.77 -2.79 -30.78
N HIS A 164 -7.40 -1.53 -30.59
CA HIS A 164 -6.61 -1.10 -29.47
C HIS A 164 -7.30 -1.66 -28.23
N SER A 165 -6.60 -2.53 -27.49
CA SER A 165 -6.97 -2.80 -26.12
C SER A 165 -6.73 -1.49 -25.38
N ASP A 166 -7.75 -0.64 -25.37
CA ASP A 166 -7.87 0.46 -24.43
C ASP A 166 -7.69 -0.15 -23.05
N THR A 167 -6.49 0.04 -22.50
CA THR A 167 -6.26 -0.10 -21.08
C THR A 167 -7.10 1.01 -20.48
N HIS A 168 -8.33 0.67 -20.09
CA HIS A 168 -9.25 1.57 -19.43
C HIS A 168 -8.60 2.04 -18.13
N HIS A 169 -7.90 3.17 -18.20
CA HIS A 169 -7.52 3.94 -17.04
C HIS A 169 -8.80 4.37 -16.34
N HIS A 170 -9.00 3.85 -15.14
CA HIS A 170 -10.12 4.19 -14.28
C HIS A 170 -10.07 5.70 -14.00
N HIS A 171 -11.04 6.44 -14.54
CA HIS A 171 -11.23 7.85 -14.22
C HIS A 171 -11.93 7.92 -12.86
N HIS A 172 -11.18 7.74 -11.77
CA HIS A 172 -11.62 8.26 -10.49
C HIS A 172 -11.53 9.79 -10.60
N ASP A 173 -12.60 10.51 -10.22
CA ASP A 173 -12.59 11.97 -10.20
C ASP A 173 -11.65 12.46 -9.08
N HIS A 174 -10.35 12.53 -9.38
CA HIS A 174 -9.32 12.97 -8.45
C HIS A 174 -9.41 14.48 -8.22
N ARG A 175 -9.75 14.89 -7.00
CA ARG A 175 -9.84 16.31 -6.61
C ARG A 175 -8.48 16.89 -6.22
N ALA A 176 -8.28 18.16 -6.56
CA ALA A 176 -7.11 18.90 -6.10
C ALA A 176 -7.22 19.25 -4.60
N TYR A 177 -6.08 19.39 -3.92
CA TYR A 177 -6.07 19.81 -2.50
C TYR A 177 -6.84 21.12 -2.28
N SER A 178 -6.67 22.10 -3.17
CA SER A 178 -7.36 23.40 -3.10
C SER A 178 -8.88 23.28 -3.20
N GLU A 179 -9.38 22.36 -4.02
CA GLU A 179 -10.82 22.09 -4.17
C GLU A 179 -11.40 21.48 -2.89
N ILE A 180 -10.70 20.51 -2.29
CA ILE A 180 -11.11 19.90 -1.02
C ILE A 180 -11.14 20.95 0.10
N VAL A 181 -10.14 21.82 0.18
CA VAL A 181 -10.12 22.92 1.15
C VAL A 181 -11.32 23.84 0.95
N HIS A 182 -11.62 24.21 -0.29
CA HIS A 182 -12.78 25.05 -0.60
C HIS A 182 -14.09 24.36 -0.23
N LEU A 183 -14.23 23.07 -0.54
CA LEU A 183 -15.39 22.24 -0.24
C LEU A 183 -15.69 22.24 1.26
N ILE A 184 -14.69 21.94 2.10
CA ILE A 184 -14.84 21.85 3.56
C ILE A 184 -15.22 23.23 4.15
N LYS A 185 -14.50 24.29 3.76
CA LYS A 185 -14.75 25.66 4.25
C LYS A 185 -16.12 26.20 3.86
N SER A 186 -16.66 25.75 2.73
CA SER A 186 -17.96 26.22 2.22
C SER A 186 -19.14 25.42 2.77
N ALA A 187 -18.90 24.27 3.42
CA ALA A 187 -19.94 23.36 3.87
C ALA A 187 -20.68 23.85 5.13
N GLY A 188 -20.09 24.75 5.94
CA GLY A 188 -20.71 25.24 7.18
C GLY A 188 -20.68 24.20 8.30
N PHE A 189 -19.53 23.53 8.46
CA PHE A 189 -19.23 22.72 9.63
C PHE A 189 -18.95 23.60 10.86
N SER A 190 -18.85 22.96 12.03
CA SER A 190 -18.27 23.63 13.20
C SER A 190 -16.80 23.98 12.95
N GLU A 191 -16.29 24.95 13.71
CA GLU A 191 -14.86 25.32 13.64
C GLU A 191 -13.95 24.14 13.98
N GLN A 192 -14.38 23.27 14.91
CA GLN A 192 -13.62 22.10 15.32
C GLN A 192 -13.53 21.08 14.18
N VAL A 193 -14.66 20.75 13.55
CA VAL A 193 -14.71 19.79 12.43
C VAL A 193 -13.92 20.31 11.23
N GLU A 194 -14.11 21.57 10.85
CA GLU A 194 -13.38 22.19 9.74
C GLU A 194 -11.87 22.16 9.99
N THR A 195 -11.43 22.65 11.15
CA THR A 195 -10.01 22.74 11.50
C THR A 195 -9.36 21.36 11.48
N LEU A 196 -10.03 20.37 12.06
CA LEU A 196 -9.50 19.02 12.14
C LEU A 196 -9.42 18.33 10.77
N ALA A 197 -10.50 18.39 9.98
CA ALA A 197 -10.51 17.80 8.65
C ALA A 197 -9.42 18.42 7.75
N LEU A 198 -9.29 19.75 7.77
CA LEU A 198 -8.24 20.46 7.02
C LEU A 198 -6.83 20.08 7.49
N LYS A 199 -6.63 19.86 8.79
CA LYS A 199 -5.34 19.43 9.35
C LYS A 199 -4.97 18.02 8.87
N ILE A 200 -5.93 17.10 8.81
CA ILE A 200 -5.74 15.74 8.28
C ILE A 200 -5.42 15.79 6.78
N PHE A 201 -6.22 16.49 5.99
CA PHE A 201 -5.96 16.65 4.55
C PHE A 201 -4.61 17.32 4.25
N LYS A 202 -4.24 18.33 5.04
CA LYS A 202 -2.95 18.98 4.92
C LYS A 202 -1.80 18.00 5.16
N LYS A 203 -1.90 17.15 6.19
CA LYS A 203 -0.88 16.13 6.51
C LYS A 203 -0.67 15.15 5.35
N ILE A 204 -1.76 14.73 4.70
CA ILE A 204 -1.71 13.87 3.50
C ILE A 204 -1.11 14.63 2.32
N GLY A 205 -1.62 15.84 2.04
CA GLY A 205 -1.15 16.66 0.93
C GLY A 205 0.33 17.03 1.03
N GLU A 206 0.85 17.27 2.24
CA GLU A 206 2.28 17.50 2.46
C GLU A 206 3.11 16.26 2.12
N ALA A 207 2.64 15.08 2.51
CA ALA A 207 3.32 13.82 2.18
C ALA A 207 3.30 13.55 0.67
N GLU A 208 2.14 13.67 0.03
CA GLU A 208 1.98 13.51 -1.42
C GLU A 208 2.84 14.51 -2.20
N GLY A 209 2.82 15.79 -1.81
CA GLY A 209 3.64 16.82 -2.42
C GLY A 209 5.14 16.51 -2.33
N LEU A 210 5.60 15.95 -1.22
CA LEU A 210 6.99 15.52 -1.06
C LEU A 210 7.34 14.32 -1.95
N ILE A 211 6.47 13.31 -2.02
CA ILE A 211 6.67 12.12 -2.87
C ILE A 211 6.72 12.52 -4.36
N HIS A 212 5.88 13.47 -4.77
CA HIS A 212 5.78 13.93 -6.15
C HIS A 212 6.67 15.14 -6.50
N GLY A 213 7.37 15.72 -5.52
CA GLY A 213 8.23 16.89 -5.72
C GLY A 213 7.48 18.17 -6.10
N ILE A 214 6.23 18.32 -5.67
CA ILE A 214 5.36 19.46 -5.97
C ILE A 214 4.92 20.18 -4.68
N PRO A 215 4.67 21.50 -4.73
CA PRO A 215 4.13 22.22 -3.59
C PRO A 215 2.70 21.76 -3.28
N LEU A 216 2.32 21.83 -2.00
CA LEU A 216 1.01 21.40 -1.47
C LEU A 216 -0.17 21.95 -2.29
N GLU A 217 -0.10 23.21 -2.71
CA GLU A 217 -1.18 23.89 -3.44
C GLU A 217 -1.43 23.31 -4.84
N LYS A 218 -0.47 22.54 -5.38
CA LYS A 218 -0.55 21.88 -6.69
C LYS A 218 -0.81 20.37 -6.57
N VAL A 219 -1.00 19.86 -5.36
CA VAL A 219 -1.25 18.42 -5.15
C VAL A 219 -2.62 18.05 -5.70
N HIS A 220 -2.61 17.07 -6.61
CA HIS A 220 -3.77 16.30 -7.02
C HIS A 220 -3.68 14.93 -6.37
N PHE A 221 -4.69 14.56 -5.60
CA PHE A 221 -4.65 13.31 -4.86
C PHE A 221 -5.01 12.13 -5.75
N HIS A 222 -4.05 11.24 -5.97
CA HIS A 222 -4.25 10.03 -6.75
C HIS A 222 -5.09 9.00 -5.97
N GLU A 223 -4.80 8.75 -4.70
CA GLU A 223 -5.59 7.74 -3.93
C GLU A 223 -6.57 8.38 -2.94
N VAL A 224 -6.30 9.61 -2.49
CA VAL A 224 -7.00 10.24 -1.35
C VAL A 224 -7.97 11.35 -1.78
N GLY A 225 -8.07 11.62 -3.09
CA GLY A 225 -8.95 12.65 -3.66
C GLY A 225 -10.37 12.16 -3.90
N ALA A 226 -10.57 10.85 -3.81
CA ALA A 226 -11.85 10.19 -3.98
C ALA A 226 -12.84 10.56 -2.87
N VAL A 227 -14.12 10.42 -3.19
CA VAL A 227 -15.25 10.67 -2.28
C VAL A 227 -15.08 9.91 -0.97
N ASP A 228 -14.70 8.63 -1.03
CA ASP A 228 -14.49 7.76 0.14
C ASP A 228 -13.55 8.39 1.18
N SER A 229 -12.40 8.91 0.74
CA SER A 229 -11.42 9.54 1.64
C SER A 229 -11.93 10.85 2.24
N ILE A 230 -12.72 11.62 1.49
CA ILE A 230 -13.37 12.84 2.00
C ILE A 230 -14.38 12.48 3.08
N ILE A 231 -15.22 11.47 2.83
CA ILE A 231 -16.19 11.00 3.81
C ILE A 231 -15.51 10.44 5.07
N ASP A 232 -14.44 9.67 4.92
CA ASP A 232 -13.69 9.12 6.06
C ASP A 232 -13.07 10.23 6.93
N ILE A 233 -12.39 11.20 6.33
CA ILE A 233 -11.68 12.25 7.08
C ILE A 233 -12.67 13.21 7.75
N VAL A 234 -13.65 13.69 6.99
CA VAL A 234 -14.66 14.62 7.51
C VAL A 234 -15.55 13.90 8.52
N GLY A 235 -15.91 12.65 8.24
CA GLY A 235 -16.70 11.82 9.15
C GLY A 235 -16.01 11.56 10.47
N ALA A 236 -14.69 11.30 10.47
CA ALA A 236 -13.94 11.09 11.70
C ALA A 236 -13.95 12.35 12.58
N ALA A 237 -13.80 13.53 11.96
CA ALA A 237 -13.89 14.81 12.67
C ALA A 237 -15.28 15.05 13.27
N ILE A 238 -16.36 14.79 12.50
CA ILE A 238 -17.76 14.90 12.98
C ILE A 238 -18.01 13.97 14.18
N LEU A 239 -17.59 12.70 14.08
CA LEU A 239 -17.83 11.72 15.13
C LEU A 239 -17.03 12.04 16.41
N LEU A 240 -15.82 12.57 16.29
CA LEU A 240 -15.06 13.03 17.46
C LEU A 240 -15.73 14.19 18.18
N GLU A 241 -16.22 15.17 17.43
CA GLU A 241 -17.00 16.27 18.00
C GLU A 241 -18.25 15.74 18.71
N GLN A 242 -18.99 14.83 18.07
CA GLN A 242 -20.18 14.22 18.64
C GLN A 242 -19.88 13.47 19.96
N LEU A 243 -18.69 12.87 20.09
CA LEU A 243 -18.25 12.20 21.31
C LEU A 243 -17.73 13.15 22.40
N GLY A 244 -17.72 14.45 22.13
CA GLY A 244 -17.34 15.51 23.05
C GLY A 244 -15.85 15.88 22.99
N ASN A 245 -15.18 15.64 21.85
CA ASN A 245 -13.75 15.90 21.65
C ASN A 245 -12.87 15.31 22.78
N PRO A 246 -12.92 13.98 22.98
CA PRO A 246 -12.07 13.32 23.97
C PRO A 246 -10.60 13.50 23.60
N VAL A 247 -9.71 13.43 24.59
CA VAL A 247 -8.27 13.35 24.31
C VAL A 247 -7.96 12.03 23.66
N VAL A 248 -7.28 12.08 22.52
CA VAL A 248 -6.99 10.90 21.73
C VAL A 248 -5.59 10.41 22.06
N LYS A 249 -5.49 9.12 22.40
CA LYS A 249 -4.22 8.40 22.55
C LYS A 249 -4.22 7.20 21.62
N ALA A 250 -3.05 6.69 21.25
CA ALA A 250 -2.96 5.54 20.35
C ALA A 250 -1.86 4.56 20.75
N SER A 251 -2.01 3.29 20.38
CA SER A 251 -0.91 2.32 20.37
C SER A 251 0.10 2.64 19.27
N SER A 252 1.23 1.93 19.25
CA SER A 252 2.07 1.83 18.04
C SER A 252 1.25 1.35 16.84
N VAL A 253 1.66 1.76 15.64
CA VAL A 253 0.90 1.58 14.40
C VAL A 253 1.51 0.46 13.55
N PRO A 254 0.84 -0.69 13.38
CA PRO A 254 1.32 -1.75 12.50
C PRO A 254 1.05 -1.40 11.03
N VAL A 255 2.09 -1.49 10.21
CA VAL A 255 2.02 -1.09 8.80
C VAL A 255 1.82 -2.27 7.84
N GLY A 256 2.15 -3.49 8.29
CA GLY A 256 2.22 -4.67 7.43
C GLY A 256 3.55 -4.80 6.71
N PHE A 257 3.65 -5.73 5.75
CA PHE A 257 4.82 -5.85 4.88
C PHE A 257 4.46 -6.43 3.51
N GLY A 258 5.41 -6.38 2.58
CA GLY A 258 5.26 -6.94 1.23
C GLY A 258 5.17 -5.85 0.17
N LYS A 259 4.35 -6.08 -0.85
CA LYS A 259 4.12 -5.16 -1.95
C LYS A 259 2.62 -5.03 -2.23
N ILE A 260 2.19 -3.85 -2.64
CA ILE A 260 0.84 -3.54 -3.10
C ILE A 260 0.90 -2.96 -4.52
N HIS A 261 -0.21 -3.07 -5.24
CA HIS A 261 -0.39 -2.39 -6.51
C HIS A 261 -1.18 -1.11 -6.25
N ILE A 262 -0.66 0.00 -6.75
CA ILE A 262 -1.28 1.32 -6.72
C ILE A 262 -1.25 1.91 -8.13
N ASP A 263 -1.86 3.09 -8.35
CA ASP A 263 -1.91 3.75 -9.66
C ASP A 263 -0.51 4.00 -10.26
N HIS A 264 0.50 4.07 -9.41
CA HIS A 264 1.90 4.27 -9.78
C HIS A 264 2.68 2.95 -10.00
N GLY A 265 2.00 1.80 -9.97
CA GLY A 265 2.57 0.47 -10.12
C GLY A 265 2.75 -0.27 -8.79
N ILE A 266 3.78 -1.11 -8.70
CA ILE A 266 3.98 -1.99 -7.53
C ILE A 266 4.93 -1.35 -6.52
N TYR A 267 4.43 -1.04 -5.33
CA TYR A 267 5.17 -0.38 -4.26
C TYR A 267 5.32 -1.27 -3.02
N PRO A 268 6.38 -1.05 -2.20
CA PRO A 268 6.51 -1.71 -0.91
C PRO A 268 5.39 -1.29 0.05
N VAL A 269 5.14 -2.13 1.05
CA VAL A 269 4.31 -1.79 2.22
C VAL A 269 5.24 -1.45 3.39
N PRO A 270 5.04 -0.30 4.08
CA PRO A 270 4.02 0.73 3.82
C PRO A 270 4.26 1.50 2.50
N ALA A 271 3.16 1.98 1.91
CA ALA A 271 3.22 2.87 0.74
C ALA A 271 4.04 4.14 1.04
N PRO A 272 4.66 4.79 0.04
CA PRO A 272 5.53 5.95 0.27
C PRO A 272 4.87 7.09 1.04
N ALA A 273 3.65 7.49 0.65
CA ALA A 273 2.91 8.56 1.32
C ALA A 273 2.56 8.16 2.77
N THR A 274 2.12 6.91 3.00
CA THR A 274 1.85 6.38 4.35
C THR A 274 3.08 6.47 5.24
N LEU A 275 4.25 6.04 4.76
CA LEU A 275 5.48 6.08 5.54
C LEU A 275 5.93 7.51 5.85
N GLU A 276 5.77 8.41 4.88
CA GLU A 276 6.07 9.84 5.02
C GLU A 276 5.15 10.50 6.08
N ILE A 277 3.86 10.17 6.08
CA ILE A 277 2.89 10.64 7.09
C ILE A 277 3.30 10.18 8.50
N LEU A 278 3.75 8.92 8.64
CA LEU A 278 4.09 8.29 9.91
C LEU A 278 5.47 8.68 10.46
N LYS A 279 6.21 9.62 9.86
CA LYS A 279 7.45 10.13 10.46
C LYS A 279 7.20 10.69 11.87
N GLY A 280 7.89 10.12 12.86
CA GLY A 280 7.74 10.46 14.28
C GLY A 280 6.68 9.65 15.02
N VAL A 281 5.91 8.80 14.32
CA VAL A 281 4.94 7.87 14.91
C VAL A 281 5.62 6.51 15.17
N PRO A 282 5.46 5.90 16.36
CA PRO A 282 6.02 4.58 16.63
C PRO A 282 5.34 3.51 15.76
N LEU A 283 6.14 2.79 14.99
CA LEU A 283 5.67 1.69 14.15
C LEU A 283 5.71 0.38 14.93
N GLU A 284 4.69 -0.45 14.74
CA GLU A 284 4.62 -1.80 15.28
C GLU A 284 5.08 -2.82 14.22
N GLN A 285 5.94 -3.74 14.62
CA GLN A 285 6.34 -4.84 13.75
C GLN A 285 5.22 -5.88 13.64
N THR A 286 5.06 -6.45 12.46
CA THR A 286 3.98 -7.40 12.21
C THR A 286 4.43 -8.46 11.21
N THR A 287 3.86 -9.66 11.34
CA THR A 287 4.05 -10.78 10.43
C THR A 287 2.93 -10.89 9.40
N ILE A 288 2.12 -9.84 9.22
CA ILE A 288 1.01 -9.84 8.27
C ILE A 288 1.42 -9.21 6.95
N ARG A 289 1.33 -10.02 5.89
CA ARG A 289 1.57 -9.57 4.53
C ARG A 289 0.35 -8.80 4.03
N GLY A 290 0.62 -7.63 3.46
CA GLY A 290 -0.39 -6.70 2.98
C GLY A 290 -0.35 -5.39 3.76
N GLU A 291 -0.98 -4.37 3.19
CA GLU A 291 -1.11 -3.07 3.83
C GLU A 291 -2.19 -3.11 4.93
N LEU A 292 -1.75 -2.89 6.17
CA LEU A 292 -2.61 -2.80 7.36
C LEU A 292 -2.99 -1.36 7.71
N THR A 293 -2.12 -0.41 7.35
CA THR A 293 -2.36 1.01 7.59
C THR A 293 -2.42 1.73 6.25
N THR A 294 -3.57 2.31 5.93
CA THR A 294 -3.76 3.10 4.70
C THR A 294 -3.27 4.55 4.90
N PRO A 295 -3.01 5.33 3.83
CA PRO A 295 -2.65 6.74 3.96
C PRO A 295 -3.64 7.54 4.82
N THR A 296 -4.94 7.32 4.60
CA THR A 296 -6.02 7.97 5.37
C THR A 296 -5.98 7.59 6.85
N GLY A 297 -5.85 6.29 7.17
CA GLY A 297 -5.74 5.83 8.55
C GLY A 297 -4.50 6.39 9.27
N ALA A 298 -3.35 6.38 8.59
CA ALA A 298 -2.10 6.96 9.08
C ALA A 298 -2.25 8.45 9.41
N ALA A 299 -2.88 9.23 8.52
CA ALA A 299 -3.06 10.66 8.73
C ALA A 299 -4.00 10.96 9.89
N ILE A 300 -5.11 10.22 9.99
CA ILE A 300 -6.07 10.35 11.09
C ILE A 300 -5.35 10.13 12.44
N VAL A 301 -4.66 9.00 12.63
CA VAL A 301 -3.99 8.73 13.91
C VAL A 301 -2.83 9.69 14.18
N ALA A 302 -2.03 10.03 13.17
CA ALA A 302 -0.90 10.95 13.33
C ALA A 302 -1.32 12.38 13.69
N VAL A 303 -2.51 12.81 13.27
CA VAL A 303 -3.02 14.16 13.56
C VAL A 303 -3.79 14.21 14.87
N LEU A 304 -4.51 13.15 15.21
CA LEU A 304 -5.39 13.10 16.37
C LEU A 304 -4.68 12.69 17.65
N ALA A 305 -3.79 11.69 17.59
CA ALA A 305 -3.17 11.16 18.80
C ALA A 305 -2.25 12.22 19.43
N GLU A 306 -2.59 12.64 20.65
CA GLU A 306 -1.76 13.53 21.46
C GLU A 306 -0.57 12.78 22.08
N GLU A 307 -0.72 11.46 22.26
CA GLU A 307 0.28 10.58 22.84
C GLU A 307 0.17 9.18 22.22
N PHE A 308 1.33 8.59 21.89
CA PHE A 308 1.44 7.18 21.55
C PHE A 308 1.96 6.41 22.77
N CYS A 309 1.14 5.51 23.31
CA CYS A 309 1.43 4.78 24.54
C CYS A 309 0.75 3.40 24.54
N THR A 310 1.10 2.54 25.49
CA THR A 310 0.27 1.36 25.80
C THR A 310 -1.08 1.81 26.40
N LEU A 311 -2.06 0.91 26.43
CA LEU A 311 -3.38 1.20 27.03
C LEU A 311 -3.23 1.84 28.42
N PRO A 312 -3.64 3.11 28.59
CA PRO A 312 -3.49 3.79 29.87
C PRO A 312 -4.40 3.19 30.95
N SER A 313 -4.06 3.44 32.22
CA SER A 313 -4.98 3.16 33.31
C SER A 313 -6.21 4.06 33.20
N MET A 314 -7.38 3.46 32.98
CA MET A 314 -8.66 4.16 32.82
C MET A 314 -9.82 3.25 33.21
N ARG A 315 -10.96 3.83 33.58
CA ARG A 315 -12.22 3.09 33.64
C ARG A 315 -12.83 3.07 32.24
N VAL A 316 -12.96 1.88 31.66
CA VAL A 316 -13.60 1.70 30.35
C VAL A 316 -15.10 1.96 30.48
N GLU A 317 -15.63 2.83 29.62
CA GLU A 317 -17.04 3.22 29.53
C GLU A 317 -17.69 2.66 28.25
N ALA A 318 -16.96 2.66 27.12
CA ALA A 318 -17.41 2.08 25.87
C ALA A 318 -16.25 1.48 25.07
N ILE A 319 -16.55 0.51 24.21
CA ILE A 319 -15.62 -0.12 23.28
C ILE A 319 -16.33 -0.20 21.94
N GLY A 320 -15.61 0.07 20.86
CA GLY A 320 -16.11 -0.13 19.50
C GLY A 320 -15.08 -0.80 18.61
N TYR A 321 -15.55 -1.59 17.65
CA TYR A 321 -14.74 -2.22 16.62
C TYR A 321 -15.20 -1.78 15.23
N GLY A 322 -14.28 -1.26 14.44
CA GLY A 322 -14.50 -0.92 13.05
C GLY A 322 -13.81 -1.91 12.13
N ALA A 323 -14.54 -2.49 11.18
CA ALA A 323 -13.98 -3.47 10.24
C ALA A 323 -13.43 -2.82 8.99
N GLY A 324 -12.24 -3.23 8.57
CA GLY A 324 -11.66 -2.86 7.28
C GLY A 324 -12.14 -3.77 6.15
N THR A 325 -12.01 -3.30 4.91
CA THR A 325 -12.44 -4.05 3.71
C THR A 325 -11.69 -5.37 3.53
N LYS A 326 -10.35 -5.34 3.59
CA LYS A 326 -9.50 -6.54 3.40
C LYS A 326 -9.82 -7.62 4.44
N THR A 327 -9.64 -8.88 4.06
CA THR A 327 -9.81 -10.04 4.94
C THR A 327 -8.51 -10.83 4.98
N PHE A 328 -7.99 -11.08 6.19
CA PHE A 328 -6.84 -11.94 6.41
C PHE A 328 -7.32 -13.24 7.05
N SER A 329 -6.73 -14.38 6.69
CA SER A 329 -7.18 -15.70 7.17
C SER A 329 -6.92 -15.94 8.65
N THR A 330 -5.89 -15.29 9.22
CA THR A 330 -5.40 -15.57 10.58
C THR A 330 -5.53 -14.38 11.53
N HIS A 331 -5.89 -13.19 11.04
CA HIS A 331 -5.85 -11.94 11.82
C HIS A 331 -7.07 -11.07 11.52
N PRO A 332 -7.80 -10.57 12.53
CA PRO A 332 -8.96 -9.72 12.29
C PRO A 332 -8.51 -8.40 11.68
N ASN A 333 -9.10 -7.96 10.56
CA ASN A 333 -8.85 -6.63 10.03
C ASN A 333 -9.82 -5.63 10.67
N VAL A 334 -9.52 -5.23 11.91
CA VAL A 334 -10.38 -4.35 12.71
C VAL A 334 -9.58 -3.26 13.43
N LEU A 335 -10.19 -2.11 13.70
CA LEU A 335 -9.67 -1.12 14.63
C LEU A 335 -10.49 -1.22 15.90
N ARG A 336 -9.83 -1.24 17.06
CA ARG A 336 -10.54 -1.11 18.34
C ARG A 336 -10.39 0.31 18.88
N VAL A 337 -11.50 0.89 19.29
CA VAL A 337 -11.51 2.12 20.10
C VAL A 337 -11.99 1.81 21.51
N ILE A 338 -11.39 2.48 22.49
CA ILE A 338 -11.77 2.35 23.90
C ILE A 338 -12.01 3.77 24.44
N ILE A 339 -13.19 4.02 24.98
CA ILE A 339 -13.58 5.30 25.57
C ILE A 339 -13.68 5.13 27.08
N GLY A 340 -13.16 6.10 27.83
CA GLY A 340 -13.26 6.10 29.29
C GLY A 340 -12.49 7.25 29.94
N GLN A 341 -12.34 7.21 31.26
CA GLN A 341 -11.71 8.29 32.04
C GLN A 341 -11.05 7.83 33.34
#